data_AF-A0A4Q8L3K1-F1
#
_entry.id   AF-A0A4Q8L3K1-F1
#
_cell.length_a   1.000
_cell.length_b   1.000
_cell.length_c   1.000
_cell.angle_alpha   90.00
_cell.angle_beta   90.00
_cell.angle_gamma   90.00
#
_symmetry.space_group_name_H-M   'P 1'
#
loop_
_entity.id
_entity.type
_entity.pdbx_description
1 polymer ?
#
loop_
_entity_poly.entity_id
_entity_poly.type
_entity_poly.pdbx_seq_one_letter_code
_entity_poly.pdbx_strand_id
1 'polypeptide(L)'
;MTIYFGTYTKRESKGIYKAQFDAASGQLSNLELVAEEPNPTYLAFDQAGHLYSVGSENGQGGVAAFSADFTPLNHVVAEGAPLCYVSVDEERDLVFGSNYHKGQVLVYKRLTDGSLELADVAQHEGSGPHENQASAHVHFSDLTPDRFLVACDLGCDQVVTYKVDNQGKLEKVATYQATPGSGPRHIVFHPTAKIAYLICELNSTIEVLIYDGWGQFELMQTISTLPEDHTGFNGTAAIRITKDGQFVYGSNRGNDSIAVYKTLGDASLELVEIVPTNGKTPRDFTLSPDENHLIVVHQDSDNATVFARDTESGRLTELYHDFYVPEAVCVTF
;
A
#
# COMPACT_ATOMS: atom_id res chain seq x y z
N MET A 1 5.75 -15.86 14.14
CA MET A 1 5.08 -15.72 12.82
C MET A 1 6.07 -15.13 11.84
N THR A 2 5.84 -15.27 10.54
CA THR A 2 6.75 -14.71 9.52
C THR A 2 6.27 -13.33 9.13
N ILE A 3 7.20 -12.40 8.91
CA ILE A 3 6.95 -11.10 8.32
C ILE A 3 7.88 -10.94 7.13
N TYR A 4 7.41 -10.29 6.07
CA TYR A 4 8.09 -10.14 4.79
C TYR A 4 8.32 -8.66 4.48
N PHE A 5 9.43 -8.40 3.79
CA PHE A 5 9.87 -7.06 3.44
C PHE A 5 10.18 -6.96 1.96
N GLY A 6 9.45 -6.08 1.27
CA GLY A 6 9.78 -5.63 -0.07
C GLY A 6 10.68 -4.39 0.00
N THR A 7 11.63 -4.27 -0.91
CA THR A 7 12.72 -3.30 -0.80
C THR A 7 12.98 -2.58 -2.13
N TYR A 8 13.64 -1.43 -2.08
CA TYR A 8 14.50 -1.04 -3.19
C TYR A 8 15.80 -1.84 -3.14
N THR A 9 16.47 -1.99 -4.29
CA THR A 9 17.79 -2.63 -4.38
C THR A 9 18.81 -1.66 -4.98
N LYS A 10 18.85 -0.42 -4.45
CA LYS A 10 19.71 0.66 -4.98
C LYS A 10 21.02 0.76 -4.23
N ARG A 11 21.10 0.23 -3.00
CA ARG A 11 22.28 0.25 -2.14
C ARG A 11 22.69 -1.17 -1.73
N GLU A 12 22.16 -1.65 -0.61
CA GLU A 12 22.61 -2.87 0.06
C GLU A 12 21.64 -4.05 -0.12
N SER A 13 20.36 -3.75 -0.28
CA SER A 13 19.35 -4.78 -0.43
C SER A 13 19.54 -5.58 -1.73
N LYS A 14 19.25 -6.88 -1.64
CA LYS A 14 19.27 -7.81 -2.78
C LYS A 14 17.89 -8.22 -3.29
N GLY A 15 16.81 -7.85 -2.60
CA GLY A 15 15.47 -8.24 -3.00
C GLY A 15 14.51 -8.37 -1.83
N ILE A 16 13.92 -9.56 -1.69
CA ILE A 16 12.82 -9.83 -0.77
C ILE A 16 13.36 -10.53 0.47
N TYR A 17 13.00 -10.03 1.65
CA TYR A 17 13.44 -10.59 2.92
C TYR A 17 12.26 -11.12 3.72
N LYS A 18 12.53 -12.08 4.60
CA LYS A 18 11.63 -12.47 5.69
C LYS A 18 12.33 -12.34 7.04
N ALA A 19 11.56 -12.20 8.10
CA ALA A 19 12.02 -12.30 9.48
C ALA A 19 11.01 -13.05 10.35
N GLN A 20 11.44 -13.45 11.53
CA GLN A 20 10.56 -13.96 12.58
C GLN A 20 10.05 -12.81 13.44
N PHE A 21 8.74 -12.76 13.64
CA PHE A 21 8.06 -11.86 14.56
C PHE A 21 7.42 -12.66 15.71
N ASP A 22 7.77 -12.31 16.94
CA ASP A 22 7.14 -12.81 18.16
C ASP A 22 5.94 -11.91 18.52
N ALA A 23 4.73 -12.44 18.40
CA ALA A 23 3.50 -11.68 18.65
C ALA A 23 3.31 -11.27 20.12
N ALA A 24 3.90 -12.01 21.06
CA ALA A 24 3.74 -11.70 22.47
C ALA A 24 4.65 -10.54 22.91
N SER A 25 5.85 -10.45 22.34
CA SER A 25 6.86 -9.45 22.71
C SER A 25 7.05 -8.33 21.69
N GLY A 26 6.55 -8.49 20.47
CA GLY A 26 6.81 -7.61 19.35
C GLY A 26 8.19 -7.80 18.70
N GLN A 27 8.99 -8.76 19.15
CA GLN A 27 10.38 -8.89 18.73
C GLN A 27 10.52 -9.42 17.29
N LEU A 28 11.30 -8.70 16.48
CA LEU A 28 11.79 -9.10 15.16
C LEU A 28 13.18 -9.75 15.28
N SER A 29 13.40 -10.84 14.57
CA SER A 29 14.67 -11.57 14.56
C SER A 29 14.87 -12.36 13.28
N ASN A 30 16.11 -12.82 13.04
CA ASN A 30 16.45 -13.75 11.95
C ASN A 30 16.06 -13.23 10.55
N LEU A 31 16.53 -12.04 10.19
CA LEU A 31 16.37 -11.52 8.83
C LEU A 31 17.08 -12.44 7.82
N GLU A 32 16.35 -12.89 6.81
CA GLU A 32 16.82 -13.80 5.79
C GLU A 32 16.37 -13.30 4.41
N LEU A 33 17.29 -13.26 3.45
CA LEU A 33 16.95 -13.04 2.04
C LEU A 33 16.24 -14.28 1.50
N VAL A 34 15.03 -14.14 0.96
CA VAL A 34 14.25 -15.26 0.41
C VAL A 34 14.27 -15.31 -1.10
N ALA A 35 14.39 -14.17 -1.77
CA ALA A 35 14.48 -14.07 -3.22
C ALA A 35 15.33 -12.87 -3.63
N GLU A 36 16.26 -13.09 -4.57
CA GLU A 36 16.91 -11.99 -5.30
C GLU A 36 15.96 -11.52 -6.39
N GLU A 37 15.54 -10.26 -6.33
CA GLU A 37 14.67 -9.62 -7.31
C GLU A 37 15.04 -8.14 -7.34
N PRO A 38 15.14 -7.47 -8.51
CA PRO A 38 15.47 -6.06 -8.54
C PRO A 38 14.26 -5.18 -8.17
N ASN A 39 14.43 -4.36 -7.13
CA ASN A 39 13.42 -3.42 -6.63
C ASN A 39 12.00 -4.01 -6.42
N PRO A 40 11.84 -5.08 -5.62
CA PRO A 40 10.54 -5.68 -5.28
C PRO A 40 9.82 -4.82 -4.24
N THR A 41 9.45 -3.61 -4.66
CA THR A 41 8.98 -2.54 -3.76
C THR A 41 7.56 -2.72 -3.20
N TYR A 42 6.84 -3.74 -3.66
CA TYR A 42 5.54 -4.14 -3.11
C TYR A 42 5.36 -5.64 -3.27
N LEU A 43 4.72 -6.28 -2.29
CA LEU A 43 4.53 -7.72 -2.19
C LEU A 43 3.04 -8.02 -1.99
N ALA A 44 2.58 -9.13 -2.56
CA ALA A 44 1.29 -9.73 -2.25
C ALA A 44 1.45 -11.25 -2.22
N PHE A 45 0.66 -11.90 -1.38
CA PHE A 45 0.62 -13.36 -1.27
C PHE A 45 -0.76 -13.86 -1.61
N ASP A 46 -0.82 -15.08 -2.13
CA ASP A 46 -2.06 -15.83 -2.16
C ASP A 46 -2.20 -16.84 -1.01
N GLN A 47 -3.37 -17.45 -0.89
CA GLN A 47 -3.73 -18.46 0.10
C GLN A 47 -2.90 -19.74 -0.03
N ALA A 48 -2.34 -20.03 -1.21
CA ALA A 48 -1.45 -21.17 -1.43
C ALA A 48 0.00 -20.85 -1.03
N GLY A 49 0.31 -19.59 -0.74
CA GLY A 49 1.63 -19.11 -0.35
C GLY A 49 2.49 -18.65 -1.51
N HIS A 50 1.98 -18.60 -2.75
CA HIS A 50 2.70 -17.97 -3.86
C HIS A 50 2.93 -16.50 -3.55
N LEU A 51 4.09 -15.99 -3.96
CA LEU A 51 4.48 -14.61 -3.76
C LEU A 51 4.46 -13.88 -5.10
N TYR A 52 3.82 -12.72 -5.12
CA TYR A 52 3.81 -11.77 -6.21
C TYR A 52 4.51 -10.50 -5.78
N SER A 53 5.45 -10.02 -6.57
CA SER A 53 6.12 -8.76 -6.31
C SER A 53 6.11 -7.86 -7.53
N VAL A 54 6.24 -6.56 -7.29
CA VAL A 54 6.83 -5.67 -8.30
C VAL A 54 8.12 -6.33 -8.80
N GLY A 55 8.33 -6.35 -10.11
CA GLY A 55 9.48 -7.03 -10.68
C GLY A 55 10.03 -6.36 -11.93
N SER A 56 11.22 -6.78 -12.31
CA SER A 56 11.86 -6.31 -13.54
C SER A 56 12.79 -7.37 -14.13
N GLU A 57 12.80 -7.47 -15.45
CA GLU A 57 13.64 -8.43 -16.16
C GLU A 57 14.14 -7.79 -17.46
N ASN A 58 15.42 -7.98 -17.81
CA ASN A 58 16.01 -7.50 -19.07
C ASN A 58 15.81 -5.99 -19.33
N GLY A 59 15.77 -5.18 -18.27
CA GLY A 59 15.55 -3.73 -18.35
C GLY A 59 14.08 -3.30 -18.56
N GLN A 60 13.15 -4.25 -18.51
CA GLN A 60 11.70 -4.06 -18.58
C GLN A 60 11.07 -4.18 -17.20
N GLY A 61 9.92 -3.54 -17.00
CA GLY A 61 9.21 -3.50 -15.72
C GLY A 61 7.89 -4.27 -15.75
N GLY A 62 7.49 -4.83 -14.62
CA GLY A 62 6.25 -5.60 -14.50
C GLY A 62 6.09 -6.26 -13.14
N VAL A 63 5.65 -7.51 -13.16
CA VAL A 63 5.41 -8.36 -11.98
C VAL A 63 6.30 -9.60 -12.04
N ALA A 64 6.78 -10.04 -10.88
CA ALA A 64 7.47 -11.31 -10.70
C ALA A 64 6.59 -12.23 -9.84
N ALA A 65 6.52 -13.51 -10.20
CA ALA A 65 5.82 -14.55 -9.46
C ALA A 65 6.79 -15.59 -8.95
N PHE A 66 6.59 -16.03 -7.70
CA PHE A 66 7.40 -17.03 -7.03
C PHE A 66 6.50 -18.10 -6.41
N SER A 67 7.01 -19.33 -6.35
CA SER A 67 6.37 -20.42 -5.64
C SER A 67 6.34 -20.18 -4.12
N ALA A 68 5.62 -21.03 -3.38
CA ALA A 68 5.56 -20.97 -1.92
C ALA A 68 6.90 -21.20 -1.21
N ASP A 69 7.89 -21.77 -1.90
CA ASP A 69 9.28 -21.90 -1.44
C ASP A 69 10.21 -20.82 -2.02
N PHE A 70 9.64 -19.76 -2.59
CA PHE A 70 10.32 -18.60 -3.18
C PHE A 70 11.16 -18.90 -4.44
N THR A 71 10.91 -20.02 -5.11
CA THR A 71 11.50 -20.29 -6.42
C THR A 71 10.83 -19.40 -7.47
N PRO A 72 11.59 -18.69 -8.32
CA PRO A 72 10.99 -17.90 -9.41
C PRO A 72 10.16 -18.79 -10.34
N LEU A 73 8.94 -18.36 -10.64
CA LEU A 73 8.04 -19.01 -11.60
C LEU A 73 8.12 -18.34 -12.96
N ASN A 74 7.79 -17.05 -13.01
CA ASN A 74 7.98 -16.22 -14.19
C ASN A 74 7.95 -14.72 -13.87
N HIS A 75 8.40 -13.94 -14.85
CA HIS A 75 8.22 -12.49 -14.92
C HIS A 75 7.27 -12.16 -16.06
N VAL A 76 6.33 -11.25 -15.83
CA VAL A 76 5.48 -10.69 -16.89
C VAL A 76 5.79 -9.20 -16.99
N VAL A 77 6.68 -8.87 -17.92
CA VAL A 77 7.28 -7.53 -18.06
C VAL A 77 6.99 -6.92 -19.42
N ALA A 78 7.04 -5.59 -19.46
CA ALA A 78 6.93 -4.80 -20.68
C ALA A 78 7.89 -3.60 -20.64
N GLU A 79 8.16 -3.00 -21.80
CA GLU A 79 8.97 -1.79 -21.88
C GLU A 79 8.41 -0.68 -20.97
N GLY A 80 9.32 -0.04 -20.24
CA GLY A 80 9.03 1.03 -19.29
C GLY A 80 9.35 0.65 -17.85
N ALA A 81 8.93 1.51 -16.93
CA ALA A 81 9.23 1.36 -15.52
C ALA A 81 8.45 0.20 -14.86
N PRO A 82 8.96 -0.38 -13.76
CA PRO A 82 8.26 -1.37 -12.96
C PRO A 82 6.94 -0.86 -12.38
N LEU A 83 6.14 -1.80 -11.87
CA LEU A 83 4.96 -1.51 -11.07
C LEU A 83 5.34 -0.84 -9.73
N CYS A 84 4.35 -0.38 -8.99
CA CYS A 84 4.52 0.21 -7.66
C CYS A 84 3.59 -0.40 -6.59
N TYR A 85 2.64 -1.24 -7.00
CA TYR A 85 1.67 -1.92 -6.16
C TYR A 85 1.25 -3.21 -6.84
N VAL A 86 0.99 -4.26 -6.04
CA VAL A 86 0.43 -5.54 -6.47
C VAL A 86 -0.57 -6.04 -5.43
N SER A 87 -1.63 -6.71 -5.87
CA SER A 87 -2.66 -7.32 -5.02
C SER A 87 -3.23 -8.59 -5.65
N VAL A 88 -3.90 -9.43 -4.86
CA VAL A 88 -4.42 -10.73 -5.28
C VAL A 88 -5.95 -10.76 -5.16
N ASP A 89 -6.60 -11.27 -6.19
CA ASP A 89 -8.00 -11.69 -6.15
C ASP A 89 -8.09 -13.22 -6.18
N GLU A 90 -8.35 -13.80 -5.02
CA GLU A 90 -8.49 -15.25 -4.85
C GLU A 90 -9.69 -15.85 -5.56
N GLU A 91 -10.80 -15.12 -5.65
CA GLU A 91 -12.05 -15.68 -6.18
C GLU A 91 -12.00 -15.81 -7.70
N ARG A 92 -11.24 -14.94 -8.36
CA ARG A 92 -11.15 -14.87 -9.82
C ARG A 92 -9.82 -15.38 -10.37
N ASP A 93 -8.91 -15.83 -9.49
CA ASP A 93 -7.54 -16.19 -9.83
C ASP A 93 -6.83 -15.06 -10.61
N LEU A 94 -6.86 -13.84 -10.05
CA LEU A 94 -6.23 -12.68 -10.67
C LEU A 94 -5.18 -12.06 -9.74
N VAL A 95 -4.24 -11.37 -10.34
CA VAL A 95 -3.31 -10.44 -9.68
C VAL A 95 -3.48 -9.07 -10.34
N PHE A 96 -3.60 -8.02 -9.54
CA PHE A 96 -3.65 -6.65 -10.05
C PHE A 96 -2.31 -5.96 -9.84
N GLY A 97 -1.99 -5.01 -10.72
CA GLY A 97 -0.77 -4.22 -10.66
C GLY A 97 -1.01 -2.76 -11.01
N SER A 98 -0.31 -1.85 -10.33
CA SER A 98 -0.33 -0.42 -10.63
C SER A 98 1.01 0.05 -11.18
N ASN A 99 1.01 0.73 -12.31
CA ASN A 99 2.20 1.37 -12.86
C ASN A 99 2.15 2.88 -12.68
N TYR A 100 2.96 3.39 -11.75
CA TYR A 100 3.05 4.82 -11.44
C TYR A 100 3.51 5.64 -12.65
N HIS A 101 4.58 5.23 -13.33
CA HIS A 101 5.17 6.05 -14.39
C HIS A 101 4.38 6.02 -15.69
N LYS A 102 3.60 4.95 -15.93
CA LYS A 102 2.79 4.78 -17.13
C LYS A 102 1.32 5.15 -16.95
N GLY A 103 0.85 5.37 -15.71
CA GLY A 103 -0.56 5.63 -15.42
C GLY A 103 -1.45 4.44 -15.81
N GLN A 104 -1.07 3.22 -15.40
CA GLN A 104 -1.76 2.00 -15.82
C GLN A 104 -2.23 1.16 -14.63
N VAL A 105 -3.40 0.55 -14.79
CA VAL A 105 -3.84 -0.62 -14.02
C VAL A 105 -3.66 -1.84 -14.91
N LEU A 106 -3.00 -2.87 -14.39
CA LEU A 106 -2.73 -4.13 -15.08
C LEU A 106 -3.45 -5.26 -14.37
N VAL A 107 -4.01 -6.19 -15.15
CA VAL A 107 -4.63 -7.41 -14.65
C VAL A 107 -3.88 -8.59 -15.20
N TYR A 108 -3.47 -9.49 -14.32
CA TYR A 108 -2.83 -10.74 -14.64
C TYR A 108 -3.74 -11.88 -14.23
N LYS A 109 -3.84 -12.89 -15.08
CA LYS A 109 -4.42 -14.18 -14.70
C LYS A 109 -3.38 -15.00 -13.97
N ARG A 110 -3.77 -15.56 -12.83
CA ARG A 110 -2.99 -16.54 -12.08
C ARG A 110 -3.28 -17.94 -12.62
N LEU A 111 -2.23 -18.63 -13.05
CA LEU A 111 -2.31 -20.01 -13.49
C LEU A 111 -2.25 -20.97 -12.29
N THR A 112 -2.58 -22.24 -12.51
CA THR A 112 -2.67 -23.27 -11.46
C THR A 112 -1.38 -23.45 -10.65
N ASP A 113 -0.21 -23.19 -11.26
CA ASP A 113 1.10 -23.29 -10.62
C ASP A 113 1.54 -21.98 -9.93
N GLY A 114 0.70 -20.95 -9.94
CA GLY A 114 0.98 -19.64 -9.39
C GLY A 114 1.62 -18.67 -10.38
N SER A 115 2.04 -19.11 -11.58
CA SER A 115 2.59 -18.22 -12.61
C SER A 115 1.53 -17.27 -13.19
N LEU A 116 1.98 -16.19 -13.83
CA LEU A 116 1.11 -15.12 -14.31
C LEU A 116 1.08 -14.99 -15.84
N GLU A 117 -0.07 -14.60 -16.37
CA GLU A 117 -0.23 -14.16 -17.76
C GLU A 117 -0.98 -12.82 -17.80
N LEU A 118 -0.55 -11.86 -18.61
CA LEU A 118 -1.25 -10.58 -18.74
C LEU A 118 -2.63 -10.80 -19.37
N ALA A 119 -3.69 -10.30 -18.71
CA ALA A 119 -5.07 -10.41 -19.14
C ALA A 119 -5.63 -9.09 -19.69
N ASP A 120 -5.38 -7.97 -19.00
CA ASP A 120 -5.87 -6.66 -19.42
C ASP A 120 -4.97 -5.51 -18.93
N VAL A 121 -5.10 -4.37 -19.59
CA VAL A 121 -4.46 -3.11 -19.20
C VAL A 121 -5.47 -1.97 -19.36
N ALA A 122 -5.74 -1.24 -18.28
CA ALA A 122 -6.46 0.02 -18.33
C ALA A 122 -5.47 1.19 -18.28
N GLN A 123 -5.49 2.04 -19.30
CA GLN A 123 -4.70 3.26 -19.38
C GLN A 123 -5.49 4.43 -18.78
N HIS A 124 -4.86 5.16 -17.87
CA HIS A 124 -5.34 6.45 -17.39
C HIS A 124 -4.65 7.58 -18.16
N GLU A 125 -5.36 8.69 -18.32
CA GLU A 125 -4.86 9.90 -18.97
C GLU A 125 -5.39 11.13 -18.22
N GLY A 126 -4.58 12.18 -18.17
CA GLY A 126 -4.91 13.42 -17.47
C GLY A 126 -3.71 14.00 -16.75
N SER A 127 -3.96 15.05 -15.97
CA SER A 127 -2.98 15.79 -15.20
C SER A 127 -3.67 16.51 -14.05
N GLY A 128 -2.91 16.97 -13.06
CA GLY A 128 -3.35 17.76 -11.92
C GLY A 128 -2.55 19.07 -11.79
N PRO A 129 -2.91 19.94 -10.82
CA PRO A 129 -2.29 21.24 -10.65
C PRO A 129 -0.91 21.21 -9.97
N HIS A 130 -0.54 20.12 -9.30
CA HIS A 130 0.75 19.99 -8.61
C HIS A 130 1.89 19.67 -9.60
N GLU A 131 3.13 20.06 -9.29
CA GLU A 131 4.29 19.84 -10.18
C GLU A 131 4.56 18.34 -10.48
N ASN A 132 4.18 17.46 -9.55
CA ASN A 132 4.27 16.00 -9.68
C ASN A 132 3.05 15.37 -10.39
N GLN A 133 2.20 16.17 -11.04
CA GLN A 133 0.96 15.73 -11.68
C GLN A 133 0.90 16.10 -13.17
N ALA A 134 2.05 16.07 -13.85
CA ALA A 134 2.12 16.38 -15.28
C ALA A 134 1.47 15.29 -16.17
N SER A 135 1.27 14.09 -15.64
CA SER A 135 0.57 12.98 -16.29
C SER A 135 -0.09 12.07 -15.24
N ALA A 136 -0.88 11.09 -15.69
CA ALA A 136 -1.45 10.05 -14.85
C ALA A 136 -0.39 9.22 -14.11
N HIS A 137 -0.65 8.92 -12.83
CA HIS A 137 0.21 8.15 -11.94
C HIS A 137 -0.61 7.21 -11.04
N VAL A 138 -1.01 6.06 -11.59
CA VAL A 138 -1.74 5.03 -10.83
C VAL A 138 -0.81 4.43 -9.77
N HIS A 139 -1.17 4.60 -8.50
CA HIS A 139 -0.36 4.17 -7.36
C HIS A 139 -0.96 2.96 -6.61
N PHE A 140 -2.26 2.70 -6.76
CA PHE A 140 -2.96 1.62 -6.06
C PHE A 140 -3.95 0.91 -6.97
N SER A 141 -4.13 -0.39 -6.78
CA SER A 141 -5.18 -1.19 -7.42
C SER A 141 -5.51 -2.39 -6.53
N ASP A 142 -6.69 -2.39 -5.91
CA ASP A 142 -7.14 -3.49 -5.05
C ASP A 142 -8.68 -3.55 -4.98
N LEU A 143 -9.22 -4.58 -4.36
CA LEU A 143 -10.65 -4.80 -4.28
C LEU A 143 -11.31 -3.92 -3.21
N THR A 144 -12.45 -3.35 -3.61
CA THR A 144 -13.48 -2.84 -2.70
C THR A 144 -14.16 -4.00 -1.94
N PRO A 145 -14.88 -3.74 -0.83
CA PRO A 145 -15.64 -4.78 -0.12
C PRO A 145 -16.65 -5.51 -1.01
N ASP A 146 -17.23 -4.80 -1.98
CA ASP A 146 -18.18 -5.33 -2.97
C ASP A 146 -17.49 -5.89 -4.23
N ARG A 147 -16.16 -6.07 -4.18
CA ARG A 147 -15.32 -6.75 -5.18
C ARG A 147 -15.27 -6.08 -6.56
N PHE A 148 -15.52 -4.78 -6.63
CA PHE A 148 -14.99 -3.91 -7.69
C PHE A 148 -13.49 -3.70 -7.48
N LEU A 149 -12.74 -3.48 -8.55
CA LEU A 149 -11.36 -2.99 -8.46
C LEU A 149 -11.39 -1.47 -8.30
N VAL A 150 -10.70 -0.94 -7.29
CA VAL A 150 -10.50 0.50 -7.09
C VAL A 150 -9.03 0.85 -7.35
N ALA A 151 -8.81 1.91 -8.12
CA ALA A 151 -7.49 2.42 -8.46
C ALA A 151 -7.34 3.90 -8.05
N CYS A 152 -6.26 4.21 -7.33
CA CYS A 152 -5.92 5.59 -6.98
C CYS A 152 -4.89 6.13 -7.98
N ASP A 153 -5.21 7.24 -8.63
CA ASP A 153 -4.35 7.95 -9.55
C ASP A 153 -3.90 9.28 -8.94
N LEU A 154 -2.66 9.29 -8.49
CA LEU A 154 -2.02 10.46 -7.90
C LEU A 154 -1.91 11.60 -8.92
N GLY A 155 -1.64 11.27 -10.18
CA GLY A 155 -1.32 12.21 -11.24
C GLY A 155 -2.52 13.00 -11.77
N CYS A 156 -3.73 12.48 -11.56
CA CYS A 156 -4.98 13.08 -12.05
C CYS A 156 -5.95 13.51 -10.94
N ASP A 157 -5.56 13.36 -9.67
CA ASP A 157 -6.46 13.53 -8.51
C ASP A 157 -7.72 12.64 -8.61
N GLN A 158 -7.58 11.40 -9.06
CA GLN A 158 -8.72 10.52 -9.34
C GLN A 158 -8.69 9.22 -8.55
N VAL A 159 -9.87 8.75 -8.15
CA VAL A 159 -10.11 7.37 -7.73
C VAL A 159 -11.09 6.75 -8.73
N VAL A 160 -10.65 5.72 -9.44
CA VAL A 160 -11.42 5.08 -10.50
C VAL A 160 -11.83 3.68 -10.07
N THR A 161 -13.09 3.31 -10.29
CA THR A 161 -13.59 1.97 -10.01
C THR A 161 -13.91 1.20 -11.27
N TYR A 162 -13.68 -0.10 -11.24
CA TYR A 162 -13.88 -1.02 -12.35
C TYR A 162 -14.67 -2.25 -11.90
N LYS A 163 -15.57 -2.73 -12.76
CA LYS A 163 -15.99 -4.12 -12.73
C LYS A 163 -14.87 -4.97 -13.32
N VAL A 164 -14.66 -6.14 -12.71
CA VAL A 164 -13.71 -7.14 -13.19
C VAL A 164 -14.51 -8.41 -13.49
N ASP A 165 -14.42 -8.91 -14.71
CA ASP A 165 -14.99 -10.20 -15.06
C ASP A 165 -14.01 -11.36 -14.76
N ASN A 166 -14.48 -12.61 -14.91
CA ASN A 166 -13.67 -13.81 -14.64
C ASN A 166 -12.54 -14.04 -15.65
N GLN A 167 -12.46 -13.25 -16.73
CA GLN A 167 -11.36 -13.26 -17.69
C GLN A 167 -10.33 -12.16 -17.36
N GLY A 168 -10.58 -11.34 -16.34
CA GLY A 168 -9.73 -10.22 -15.96
C GLY A 168 -9.98 -8.94 -16.76
N LYS A 169 -11.09 -8.86 -17.52
CA LYS A 169 -11.41 -7.65 -18.29
C LYS A 169 -11.94 -6.56 -17.36
N LEU A 170 -11.40 -5.35 -17.51
CA LEU A 170 -11.83 -4.18 -16.76
C LEU A 170 -12.89 -3.39 -17.53
N GLU A 171 -13.99 -3.07 -16.86
CA GLU A 171 -15.02 -2.12 -17.31
C GLU A 171 -15.13 -0.97 -16.29
N LYS A 172 -14.80 0.25 -16.71
CA LYS A 172 -14.87 1.44 -15.85
C LYS A 172 -16.31 1.68 -15.38
N VAL A 173 -16.48 1.91 -14.09
CA VAL A 173 -17.78 2.15 -13.43
C VAL A 173 -17.95 3.62 -13.09
N ALA A 174 -17.05 4.16 -12.28
CA ALA A 174 -17.13 5.53 -11.81
C ALA A 174 -15.74 6.15 -11.64
N THR A 175 -15.74 7.47 -11.53
CA THR A 175 -14.56 8.24 -11.15
C THR A 175 -14.98 9.23 -10.07
N TYR A 176 -14.32 9.15 -8.93
CA TYR A 176 -14.32 10.19 -7.92
C TYR A 176 -13.14 11.14 -8.21
N GLN A 177 -13.41 12.44 -8.21
CA GLN A 177 -12.40 13.47 -8.34
C GLN A 177 -12.07 13.98 -6.94
N ALA A 178 -10.86 13.68 -6.47
CA ALA A 178 -10.35 14.15 -5.19
C ALA A 178 -10.04 15.65 -5.24
N THR A 179 -9.70 16.22 -4.09
CA THR A 179 -9.29 17.63 -3.99
C THR A 179 -8.15 17.92 -4.98
N PRO A 180 -8.22 18.98 -5.81
CA PRO A 180 -7.16 19.29 -6.76
C PRO A 180 -5.79 19.48 -6.08
N GLY A 181 -4.77 18.78 -6.56
CA GLY A 181 -3.42 18.78 -6.00
C GLY A 181 -3.24 17.89 -4.78
N SER A 182 -4.21 17.02 -4.46
CA SER A 182 -4.14 16.13 -3.29
C SER A 182 -3.29 14.89 -3.54
N GLY A 183 -3.33 14.34 -4.76
CA GLY A 183 -2.61 13.13 -5.12
C GLY A 183 -3.06 11.87 -4.36
N PRO A 184 -4.26 11.32 -4.67
CA PRO A 184 -4.75 10.05 -4.13
C PRO A 184 -3.71 8.94 -4.25
N ARG A 185 -3.32 8.33 -3.12
CA ARG A 185 -2.23 7.35 -3.09
C ARG A 185 -2.73 5.94 -2.81
N HIS A 186 -3.19 5.68 -1.59
CA HIS A 186 -3.73 4.39 -1.13
C HIS A 186 -5.11 4.62 -0.49
N ILE A 187 -5.95 3.59 -0.47
CA ILE A 187 -7.28 3.63 0.12
C ILE A 187 -7.54 2.39 0.98
N VAL A 188 -8.23 2.55 2.11
CA VAL A 188 -8.74 1.44 2.92
C VAL A 188 -10.23 1.63 3.21
N PHE A 189 -10.95 0.53 3.39
CA PHE A 189 -12.39 0.55 3.65
C PHE A 189 -12.69 0.25 5.11
N HIS A 190 -13.69 0.93 5.67
CA HIS A 190 -14.21 0.57 6.97
C HIS A 190 -14.84 -0.83 6.91
N PRO A 191 -14.58 -1.74 7.88
CA PRO A 191 -15.00 -3.13 7.80
C PRO A 191 -16.52 -3.34 7.74
N THR A 192 -17.30 -2.43 8.33
CA THR A 192 -18.76 -2.54 8.43
C THR A 192 -19.56 -1.33 7.95
N ALA A 193 -18.92 -0.15 7.87
CA ALA A 193 -19.58 1.08 7.46
C ALA A 193 -19.26 1.30 6.00
N LYS A 194 -20.17 1.94 5.27
CA LYS A 194 -19.96 2.26 3.86
C LYS A 194 -19.07 3.50 3.71
N ILE A 195 -17.83 3.38 4.17
CA ILE A 195 -16.84 4.45 4.25
C ILE A 195 -15.51 3.94 3.71
N ALA A 196 -14.79 4.81 3.02
CA ALA A 196 -13.40 4.60 2.66
C ALA A 196 -12.54 5.77 3.18
N TYR A 197 -11.30 5.47 3.54
CA TYR A 197 -10.29 6.44 3.96
C TYR A 197 -9.21 6.48 2.89
N LEU A 198 -9.14 7.59 2.17
CA LEU A 198 -8.21 7.82 1.07
C LEU A 198 -7.06 8.69 1.58
N ILE A 199 -5.83 8.16 1.55
CA ILE A 199 -4.65 8.95 1.89
C ILE A 199 -4.12 9.66 0.65
N CYS A 200 -3.91 10.97 0.77
CA CYS A 200 -3.52 11.87 -0.31
C CYS A 200 -2.09 12.35 -0.10
N GLU A 201 -1.20 11.97 -1.02
CA GLU A 201 0.26 12.12 -0.91
C GLU A 201 0.69 13.57 -0.87
N LEU A 202 0.24 14.35 -1.84
CA LEU A 202 0.85 15.63 -2.20
C LEU A 202 0.43 16.78 -1.28
N ASN A 203 -0.75 16.68 -0.67
CA ASN A 203 -1.25 17.68 0.28
C ASN A 203 -1.24 17.20 1.74
N SER A 204 -0.74 15.98 2.01
CA SER A 204 -0.63 15.40 3.35
C SER A 204 -1.97 15.30 4.10
N THR A 205 -3.02 14.83 3.43
CA THR A 205 -4.36 14.67 4.03
C THR A 205 -4.89 13.25 3.92
N ILE A 206 -5.94 12.98 4.71
CA ILE A 206 -6.87 11.87 4.48
C ILE A 206 -8.21 12.47 4.09
N GLU A 207 -8.77 12.00 2.98
CA GLU A 207 -10.17 12.22 2.62
C GLU A 207 -11.01 11.04 3.14
N VAL A 208 -12.02 11.32 3.96
CA VAL A 208 -13.03 10.34 4.37
C VAL A 208 -14.17 10.40 3.36
N LEU A 209 -14.45 9.27 2.74
CA LEU A 209 -15.37 9.15 1.62
C LEU A 209 -16.56 8.26 1.99
N ILE A 210 -17.77 8.72 1.72
CA ILE A 210 -18.96 7.86 1.71
C ILE A 210 -18.89 6.99 0.47
N TYR A 211 -18.98 5.68 0.64
CA TYR A 211 -18.99 4.70 -0.44
C TYR A 211 -20.42 4.19 -0.66
N ASP A 212 -20.88 4.04 -1.89
CA ASP A 212 -22.26 3.59 -2.14
C ASP A 212 -22.43 2.06 -2.17
N GLY A 213 -21.32 1.31 -2.29
CA GLY A 213 -21.30 -0.15 -2.51
C GLY A 213 -21.37 -0.56 -3.98
N TRP A 214 -21.32 0.41 -4.90
CA TRP A 214 -21.44 0.22 -6.34
C TRP A 214 -20.33 0.95 -7.13
N GLY A 215 -19.30 1.42 -6.43
CA GLY A 215 -18.12 2.03 -7.04
C GLY A 215 -18.07 3.55 -6.97
N GLN A 216 -19.06 4.22 -6.39
CA GLN A 216 -19.09 5.68 -6.27
C GLN A 216 -18.67 6.15 -4.88
N PHE A 217 -18.06 7.33 -4.84
CA PHE A 217 -17.61 7.98 -3.61
C PHE A 217 -18.12 9.42 -3.54
N GLU A 218 -18.39 9.87 -2.32
CA GLU A 218 -18.70 11.27 -2.00
C GLU A 218 -17.82 11.73 -0.83
N LEU A 219 -17.25 12.93 -0.92
CA LEU A 219 -16.40 13.49 0.13
C LEU A 219 -17.22 13.84 1.38
N MET A 220 -16.79 13.34 2.55
CA MET A 220 -17.40 13.64 3.84
C MET A 220 -16.51 14.55 4.70
N GLN A 221 -15.21 14.29 4.72
CA GLN A 221 -14.25 15.03 5.54
C GLN A 221 -12.89 15.04 4.86
N THR A 222 -12.13 16.10 5.06
CA THR A 222 -10.68 16.13 4.81
C THR A 222 -9.98 16.48 6.11
N ILE A 223 -8.94 15.72 6.47
CA ILE A 223 -8.19 15.93 7.71
C ILE A 223 -6.68 15.85 7.46
N SER A 224 -5.91 16.72 8.13
CA SER A 224 -4.44 16.77 8.02
C SER A 224 -3.79 15.57 8.72
N THR A 225 -2.70 15.09 8.14
CA THR A 225 -1.77 14.08 8.71
C THR A 225 -0.58 14.68 9.45
N LEU A 226 -0.49 16.00 9.50
CA LEU A 226 0.62 16.74 10.06
C LEU A 226 0.22 17.60 11.26
N PRO A 227 1.17 17.88 12.17
CA PRO A 227 1.02 18.96 13.14
C PRO A 227 0.73 20.29 12.45
N GLU A 228 -0.07 21.16 13.07
CA GLU A 228 -0.47 22.46 12.49
C GLU A 228 0.71 23.38 12.19
N ASP A 229 1.85 23.21 12.88
CA ASP A 229 3.06 24.01 12.75
C ASP A 229 4.11 23.42 11.80
N HIS A 230 3.84 22.27 11.16
CA HIS A 230 4.76 21.69 10.18
C HIS A 230 4.79 22.51 8.89
N THR A 231 6.01 22.92 8.49
CA THR A 231 6.24 23.76 7.29
C THR A 231 7.21 23.15 6.29
N GLY A 232 7.81 22.00 6.63
CA GLY A 232 8.75 21.30 5.78
C GLY A 232 8.06 20.46 4.69
N PHE A 233 8.87 19.86 3.82
CA PHE A 233 8.39 18.84 2.88
C PHE A 233 7.68 17.70 3.64
N ASN A 234 6.60 17.20 3.07
CA ASN A 234 5.99 15.95 3.48
C ASN A 234 5.27 15.29 2.30
N GLY A 235 5.25 13.97 2.29
CA GLY A 235 4.37 13.18 1.45
C GLY A 235 3.84 11.98 2.23
N THR A 236 2.52 11.82 2.33
CA THR A 236 1.96 10.64 2.99
C THR A 236 2.26 9.38 2.18
N ALA A 237 2.17 8.20 2.81
CA ALA A 237 2.41 6.93 2.13
C ALA A 237 1.34 5.88 2.41
N ALA A 238 1.52 5.05 3.43
CA ALA A 238 0.60 3.95 3.71
C ALA A 238 -0.56 4.42 4.58
N ILE A 239 -1.70 3.72 4.46
CA ILE A 239 -2.86 3.88 5.33
C ILE A 239 -3.36 2.50 5.71
N ARG A 240 -3.69 2.28 6.99
CA ARG A 240 -4.21 1.03 7.53
C ARG A 240 -5.36 1.33 8.49
N ILE A 241 -6.31 0.41 8.59
CA ILE A 241 -7.43 0.47 9.55
C ILE A 241 -7.44 -0.82 10.36
N THR A 242 -7.84 -0.74 11.63
CA THR A 242 -8.05 -1.93 12.45
C THR A 242 -9.25 -2.76 12.01
N LYS A 243 -9.24 -4.05 12.33
CA LYS A 243 -10.31 -5.01 12.00
C LYS A 243 -11.66 -4.63 12.60
N ASP A 244 -11.66 -3.96 13.74
CA ASP A 244 -12.86 -3.42 14.38
C ASP A 244 -13.32 -2.07 13.81
N GLY A 245 -12.52 -1.45 12.92
CA GLY A 245 -12.79 -0.17 12.29
C GLY A 245 -12.56 1.05 13.18
N GLN A 246 -12.13 0.87 14.44
CA GLN A 246 -12.08 1.95 15.42
C GLN A 246 -10.91 2.91 15.23
N PHE A 247 -9.82 2.49 14.56
CA PHE A 247 -8.64 3.32 14.38
C PHE A 247 -8.07 3.24 12.97
N VAL A 248 -7.65 4.40 12.47
CA VAL A 248 -6.97 4.57 11.18
C VAL A 248 -5.57 5.12 11.43
N TYR A 249 -4.59 4.59 10.72
CA TYR A 249 -3.19 4.97 10.81
C TYR A 249 -2.72 5.44 9.43
N GLY A 250 -1.96 6.52 9.36
CA GLY A 250 -1.36 7.03 8.11
C GLY A 250 0.11 7.38 8.31
N SER A 251 1.00 7.01 7.38
CA SER A 251 2.43 7.34 7.48
C SER A 251 2.80 8.60 6.70
N ASN A 252 3.76 9.35 7.24
CA ASN A 252 4.27 10.61 6.70
C ASN A 252 5.77 10.50 6.38
N ARG A 253 6.16 10.75 5.12
CA ARG A 253 7.57 10.82 4.71
C ARG A 253 8.03 12.26 4.70
N GLY A 254 9.08 12.57 5.45
CA GLY A 254 9.57 13.93 5.65
C GLY A 254 9.30 14.44 7.06
N ASN A 255 8.06 14.33 7.55
CA ASN A 255 7.79 14.44 8.99
C ASN A 255 8.19 13.16 9.76
N ASP A 256 8.31 12.03 9.05
CA ASP A 256 8.79 10.74 9.55
C ASP A 256 8.02 10.25 10.79
N SER A 257 6.70 10.12 10.60
CA SER A 257 5.73 9.83 11.66
C SER A 257 4.59 8.91 11.21
N ILE A 258 3.87 8.35 12.19
CA ILE A 258 2.54 7.77 12.02
C ILE A 258 1.51 8.72 12.65
N ALA A 259 0.55 9.17 11.86
CA ALA A 259 -0.65 9.83 12.35
C ALA A 259 -1.69 8.78 12.73
N VAL A 260 -2.22 8.88 13.95
CA VAL A 260 -3.22 7.96 14.53
C VAL A 260 -4.54 8.69 14.66
N TYR A 261 -5.61 8.10 14.14
CA TYR A 261 -6.96 8.63 14.20
C TYR A 261 -7.90 7.63 14.84
N LYS A 262 -8.88 8.17 15.57
CA LYS A 262 -10.05 7.44 16.04
C LYS A 262 -11.19 7.66 15.06
N THR A 263 -11.88 6.58 14.71
CA THR A 263 -13.14 6.61 13.97
C THR A 263 -14.28 6.96 14.92
N LEU A 264 -15.00 8.04 14.63
CA LEU A 264 -16.15 8.51 15.40
C LEU A 264 -17.44 7.77 15.00
N GLY A 265 -18.55 8.03 15.71
CA GLY A 265 -19.82 7.33 15.48
C GLY A 265 -20.45 7.56 14.09
N ASP A 266 -20.11 8.66 13.43
CA ASP A 266 -20.47 8.95 12.03
C ASP A 266 -19.37 8.52 11.04
N ALA A 267 -18.37 7.81 11.53
CA ALA A 267 -17.17 7.34 10.83
C ALA A 267 -16.21 8.43 10.32
N SER A 268 -16.41 9.69 10.74
CA SER A 268 -15.38 10.73 10.62
C SER A 268 -14.16 10.39 11.48
N LEU A 269 -13.03 11.04 11.19
CA LEU A 269 -11.76 10.84 11.89
C LEU A 269 -11.48 11.99 12.86
N GLU A 270 -11.04 11.63 14.07
CA GLU A 270 -10.47 12.54 15.06
C GLU A 270 -9.01 12.17 15.32
N LEU A 271 -8.10 13.15 15.25
CA LEU A 271 -6.67 12.93 15.50
C LEU A 271 -6.44 12.55 16.97
N VAL A 272 -5.75 11.43 17.21
CA VAL A 272 -5.34 10.95 18.54
C VAL A 272 -3.92 11.39 18.87
N GLU A 273 -2.99 11.17 17.95
CA GLU A 273 -1.59 11.57 18.05
C GLU A 273 -0.87 11.48 16.71
N ILE A 274 0.32 12.09 16.67
CA ILE A 274 1.30 11.93 15.60
C ILE A 274 2.60 11.51 16.28
N VAL A 275 3.05 10.29 16.03
CA VAL A 275 4.19 9.69 16.73
C VAL A 275 5.38 9.56 15.77
N PRO A 276 6.60 10.00 16.14
CA PRO A 276 7.78 9.82 15.31
C PRO A 276 8.12 8.33 15.16
N THR A 277 8.61 7.94 13.98
CA THR A 277 8.96 6.53 13.71
C THR A 277 10.43 6.22 13.96
N ASN A 278 11.25 7.19 14.35
CA ASN A 278 12.69 7.02 14.61
C ASN A 278 13.46 6.33 13.47
N GLY A 279 13.04 6.62 12.24
CA GLY A 279 13.74 6.33 11.00
C GLY A 279 13.33 7.36 9.94
N LYS A 280 13.77 7.20 8.70
CA LYS A 280 13.54 8.17 7.62
C LYS A 280 12.69 7.59 6.50
N THR A 281 11.70 8.35 6.05
CA THR A 281 10.83 7.97 4.94
C THR A 281 10.07 6.66 5.25
N PRO A 282 9.17 6.65 6.26
CA PRO A 282 8.33 5.49 6.60
C PRO A 282 7.32 5.19 5.48
N ARG A 283 7.77 4.46 4.47
CA ARG A 283 7.05 4.28 3.20
C ARG A 283 5.94 3.25 3.29
N ASP A 284 6.06 2.29 4.20
CA ASP A 284 5.00 1.35 4.52
C ASP A 284 5.06 0.94 5.99
N PHE A 285 3.92 0.48 6.49
CA PHE A 285 3.78 -0.10 7.81
C PHE A 285 2.61 -1.09 7.81
N THR A 286 2.61 -1.99 8.79
CA THR A 286 1.54 -2.98 8.95
C THR A 286 1.18 -3.17 10.42
N LEU A 287 -0.05 -3.61 10.65
CA LEU A 287 -0.50 -4.12 11.94
C LEU A 287 -0.16 -5.62 12.00
N SER A 288 0.30 -6.06 13.16
CA SER A 288 0.38 -7.50 13.47
C SER A 288 -1.00 -8.17 13.31
N PRO A 289 -1.07 -9.48 13.01
CA PRO A 289 -2.33 -10.18 12.81
C PRO A 289 -3.30 -10.12 14.00
N ASP A 290 -2.79 -9.97 15.23
CA ASP A 290 -3.59 -9.77 16.44
C ASP A 290 -3.82 -8.28 16.79
N GLU A 291 -3.28 -7.37 15.98
CA GLU A 291 -3.38 -5.90 16.09
C GLU A 291 -2.83 -5.32 17.41
N ASN A 292 -1.95 -6.06 18.09
CA ASN A 292 -1.29 -5.60 19.32
C ASN A 292 -0.01 -4.80 19.05
N HIS A 293 0.51 -4.90 17.83
CA HIS A 293 1.73 -4.22 17.40
C HIS A 293 1.57 -3.58 16.02
N LEU A 294 2.33 -2.51 15.79
CA LEU A 294 2.48 -1.84 14.51
C LEU A 294 3.96 -1.80 14.13
N ILE A 295 4.30 -2.22 12.92
CA ILE A 295 5.66 -2.34 12.40
C ILE A 295 5.83 -1.38 11.23
N VAL A 296 6.76 -0.45 11.33
CA VAL A 296 7.08 0.55 10.30
C VAL A 296 8.44 0.26 9.70
N VAL A 297 8.58 0.35 8.37
CA VAL A 297 9.86 0.21 7.67
C VAL A 297 10.29 1.50 7.00
N HIS A 298 11.60 1.77 7.02
CA HIS A 298 12.17 3.04 6.59
C HIS A 298 13.04 2.89 5.35
N GLN A 299 12.68 3.62 4.31
CA GLN A 299 13.39 3.56 3.03
C GLN A 299 14.83 4.05 3.13
N ASP A 300 15.05 5.15 3.88
CA ASP A 300 16.29 5.93 3.81
C ASP A 300 17.17 5.80 5.07
N SER A 301 16.83 4.89 5.98
CA SER A 301 17.61 4.62 7.21
C SER A 301 17.80 3.13 7.56
N ASP A 302 17.36 2.22 6.68
CA ASP A 302 17.64 0.77 6.76
C ASP A 302 17.25 0.08 8.07
N ASN A 303 16.15 0.55 8.70
CA ASN A 303 15.66 0.05 9.97
C ASN A 303 14.13 -0.11 9.99
N ALA A 304 13.66 -0.99 10.87
CA ALA A 304 12.26 -1.12 11.23
C ALA A 304 12.01 -0.66 12.67
N THR A 305 10.89 0.03 12.88
CA THR A 305 10.40 0.43 14.20
C THR A 305 9.18 -0.39 14.56
N VAL A 306 9.17 -0.91 15.79
CA VAL A 306 8.04 -1.67 16.33
C VAL A 306 7.42 -0.91 17.48
N PHE A 307 6.11 -0.72 17.39
CA PHE A 307 5.28 -0.13 18.42
C PHE A 307 4.37 -1.20 19.04
N ALA A 308 4.18 -1.16 20.36
CA ALA A 308 3.01 -1.73 20.99
C ALA A 308 1.82 -0.79 20.76
N ARG A 309 0.68 -1.36 20.38
CA ARG A 309 -0.58 -0.64 20.17
C ARG A 309 -1.49 -0.84 21.38
N ASP A 310 -1.94 0.26 21.96
CA ASP A 310 -3.03 0.24 22.93
C ASP A 310 -4.36 0.04 22.18
N THR A 311 -5.03 -1.09 22.42
CA THR A 311 -6.22 -1.46 21.64
C THR A 311 -7.45 -0.59 21.92
N GLU A 312 -7.51 0.08 23.07
CA GLU A 312 -8.65 0.90 23.50
C GLU A 312 -8.55 2.35 23.03
N SER A 313 -7.33 2.89 22.96
CA SER A 313 -7.05 4.27 22.58
C SER A 313 -6.41 4.42 21.20
N GLY A 314 -5.93 3.32 20.62
CA GLY A 314 -5.22 3.28 19.34
C GLY A 314 -3.78 3.78 19.41
N ARG A 315 -3.33 4.27 20.58
CA ARG A 315 -2.03 4.90 20.76
C ARG A 315 -0.87 3.92 20.57
N LEU A 316 0.28 4.47 20.20
CA LEU A 316 1.50 3.72 19.89
C LEU A 316 2.60 4.04 20.90
N THR A 317 3.14 2.99 21.53
CA THR A 317 4.33 3.09 22.39
C THR A 317 5.48 2.35 21.71
N GLU A 318 6.57 3.05 21.41
CA GLU A 318 7.74 2.42 20.80
C GLU A 318 8.31 1.34 21.73
N LEU A 319 8.60 0.17 21.15
CA LEU A 319 9.37 -0.88 21.81
C LEU A 319 10.85 -0.77 21.47
N TYR A 320 11.18 -0.63 20.19
CA TYR A 320 12.53 -0.41 19.66
C TYR A 320 12.47 -0.01 18.17
N HIS A 321 13.60 0.45 17.62
CA HIS A 321 13.74 0.92 16.23
C HIS A 321 15.04 0.47 15.52
N ASP A 322 15.80 -0.44 16.09
CA ASP A 322 17.15 -0.82 15.63
C ASP A 322 17.20 -2.15 14.86
N PHE A 323 16.04 -2.75 14.53
CA PHE A 323 16.01 -3.93 13.68
C PHE A 323 16.41 -3.55 12.26
N TYR A 324 17.58 -3.99 11.83
CA TYR A 324 18.09 -3.74 10.49
C TYR A 324 17.24 -4.42 9.43
N VAL A 325 16.83 -3.65 8.41
CA VAL A 325 16.24 -4.16 7.17
C VAL A 325 16.56 -3.17 6.04
N PRO A 326 17.34 -3.57 5.02
CA PRO A 326 17.86 -2.63 4.04
C PRO A 326 16.78 -2.13 3.10
N GLU A 327 16.67 -0.82 2.94
CA GLU A 327 15.86 -0.15 1.91
C GLU A 327 14.39 -0.62 1.85
N ALA A 328 13.83 -1.04 2.98
CA ALA A 328 12.49 -1.61 3.04
C ALA A 328 11.41 -0.55 2.81
N VAL A 329 10.47 -0.89 1.94
CA VAL A 329 9.38 -0.01 1.47
C VAL A 329 8.03 -0.71 1.37
N CYS A 330 7.97 -2.00 1.68
CA CYS A 330 6.76 -2.78 1.84
C CYS A 330 6.93 -3.74 3.02
N VAL A 331 5.90 -3.89 3.84
CA VAL A 331 5.90 -4.83 4.97
C VAL A 331 4.57 -5.55 5.08
N THR A 332 4.60 -6.89 5.15
CA THR A 332 3.39 -7.72 5.27
C THR A 332 3.65 -8.98 6.09
N PHE A 333 2.60 -9.55 6.68
CA PHE A 333 2.61 -10.89 7.27
C PHE A 333 2.22 -11.94 6.26
#